data_AF-A0A1H8BK84-F1
#
_entry.id   AF-A0A1H8BK84-F1
#
_cell.length_a   1.000
_cell.length_b   1.000
_cell.length_c   1.000
_cell.angle_alpha   90.00
_cell.angle_beta   90.00
_cell.angle_gamma   90.00
#
_symmetry.space_group_name_H-M   'P 1'
#
loop_
_entity.id
_entity.type
_entity.pdbx_description
1 polymer ?
#
loop_
_entity_poly.entity_id
_entity_poly.type
_entity_poly.pdbx_seq_one_letter_code
_entity_poly.pdbx_strand_id
1 'polypeptide(L)'
;MDCIECRKAKIKKDCIECKQLIDGNYLAEKPRKKLEIRLEEINGEDFFKGQIELISPIGLALKSNVDPGEYKVKLLDDLELVISLVKSNGKPPYQGFDIISVFRGGKESNRLNKEDFEILSQSSEDIIDQLTEDLPSTTKNIIRERLKEEVEKSKLLDAFEVGDVLKYERGRLKSLSKNEISLPEEYLVEFMDNAFRDNQYKRDTIVDEKGEKAYDLHALPLGYKSGGMIAVDVTDVIKAEKENRERELQIYRDVIEAVTGGKLILINEKELEEELEREGNIIRRTVEEPKDIGKFREVIRAVLKKLNFNNQEESHIVLCVSEAITNALKHAGGGEVLIKIVENELNIIVKDYGNGIDFSDLPKATLMKDYSGSSSFSLGNGFTLMLRFIDRLLLKTDHKGTTLILEKEIS
;
A
#
# COMPACT_ATOMS: atom_id res chain seq x y z
N MET A 1 47.51 16.87 9.12
CA MET A 1 48.21 16.15 8.04
C MET A 1 47.85 16.79 6.71
N ASP A 2 48.83 17.00 5.83
CA ASP A 2 48.64 17.73 4.58
C ASP A 2 48.20 16.80 3.44
N CYS A 3 47.10 17.16 2.78
CA CYS A 3 46.59 16.48 1.58
C CYS A 3 47.65 16.48 0.48
N ILE A 4 47.90 15.32 -0.13
CA ILE A 4 48.96 15.12 -1.14
C ILE A 4 48.73 16.04 -2.35
N GLU A 5 47.48 16.24 -2.75
CA GLU A 5 47.15 17.07 -3.91
C GLU A 5 47.36 18.56 -3.65
N CYS A 6 47.02 19.05 -2.44
CA CYS A 6 47.35 20.42 -2.04
C CYS A 6 48.87 20.65 -1.95
N ARG A 7 49.64 19.61 -1.59
CA ARG A 7 51.12 19.67 -1.52
C ARG A 7 51.76 19.71 -2.91
N LYS A 8 51.19 18.98 -3.90
CA LYS A 8 51.65 19.01 -5.29
C LYS A 8 51.28 20.32 -6.02
N ALA A 9 50.08 20.84 -5.78
CA ALA A 9 49.55 21.99 -6.53
C ALA A 9 50.04 23.37 -6.06
N LYS A 10 50.73 23.48 -4.91
CA LYS A 10 51.11 24.76 -4.25
C LYS A 10 49.93 25.75 -4.06
N ILE A 11 48.69 25.28 -4.13
CA ILE A 11 47.46 26.08 -4.00
C ILE A 11 46.58 25.39 -2.96
N LYS A 12 46.20 26.11 -1.90
CA LYS A 12 45.17 25.67 -0.95
C LYS A 12 43.80 25.91 -1.59
N LYS A 13 43.21 24.89 -2.20
CA LYS A 13 41.79 24.91 -2.59
C LYS A 13 40.93 24.52 -1.39
N ASP A 14 39.71 25.05 -1.32
CA ASP A 14 38.71 24.56 -0.39
C ASP A 14 38.36 23.11 -0.74
N CYS A 15 38.35 22.23 0.27
CA CYS A 15 38.15 20.79 0.04
C CYS A 15 36.74 20.51 -0.51
N ILE A 16 35.76 21.34 -0.16
CA ILE A 16 34.36 21.18 -0.59
C ILE A 16 34.15 21.26 -2.12
N GLU A 17 35.08 21.89 -2.86
CA GLU A 17 35.02 22.03 -4.32
C GLU A 17 36.08 21.17 -5.04
N CYS A 18 36.83 20.37 -4.28
CA CYS A 18 37.95 19.63 -4.82
C CYS A 18 37.50 18.28 -5.38
N LYS A 19 37.23 18.23 -6.69
CA LYS A 19 36.95 16.95 -7.39
C LYS A 19 38.11 15.95 -7.35
N GLN A 20 39.32 16.39 -6.98
CA GLN A 20 40.49 15.53 -6.80
C GLN A 20 40.48 14.76 -5.47
N LEU A 21 39.42 14.87 -4.67
CA LEU A 21 39.26 14.10 -3.44
C LEU A 21 38.98 12.61 -3.70
N ILE A 22 38.45 12.27 -4.87
CA ILE A 22 38.00 10.92 -5.20
C ILE A 22 38.57 10.47 -6.54
N ASP A 23 38.81 9.17 -6.67
CA ASP A 23 39.06 8.55 -7.96
C ASP A 23 37.82 8.66 -8.87
N GLY A 24 38.01 8.71 -10.19
CA GLY A 24 36.91 8.95 -11.13
C GLY A 24 36.46 10.42 -11.23
N ASN A 25 37.29 11.35 -10.74
CA ASN A 25 37.09 12.81 -10.72
C ASN A 25 36.50 13.47 -11.98
N TYR A 26 36.76 12.94 -13.19
CA TYR A 26 36.18 13.43 -14.45
C TYR A 26 34.67 13.22 -14.56
N LEU A 27 34.16 12.20 -13.88
CA LEU A 27 32.74 11.84 -13.77
C LEU A 27 32.19 12.17 -12.38
N ALA A 28 32.92 12.92 -11.56
CA ALA A 28 32.48 13.28 -10.22
C ALA A 28 31.39 14.37 -10.29
N GLU A 29 30.23 14.06 -9.72
CA GLU A 29 29.05 14.92 -9.65
C GLU A 29 28.67 15.20 -8.19
N LYS A 30 28.06 16.37 -7.93
CA LYS A 30 27.52 16.71 -6.62
C LYS A 30 26.10 16.13 -6.51
N PRO A 31 25.75 15.40 -5.44
CA PRO A 31 24.37 14.98 -5.23
C PRO A 31 23.49 16.23 -5.00
N ARG A 32 22.30 16.27 -5.63
CA ARG A 32 21.41 17.45 -5.51
C ARG A 32 20.71 17.56 -4.16
N LYS A 33 20.42 16.44 -3.48
CA LYS A 33 19.90 16.40 -2.10
C LYS A 33 21.05 16.06 -1.15
N LYS A 34 21.04 16.64 0.06
CA LYS A 34 22.02 16.30 1.11
C LYS A 34 21.72 14.88 1.60
N LEU A 35 22.49 13.92 1.12
CA LEU A 35 22.36 12.53 1.54
C LEU A 35 23.12 12.34 2.85
N GLU A 36 22.37 12.31 3.95
CA GLU A 36 22.90 11.87 5.25
C GLU A 36 23.00 10.36 5.26
N ILE A 37 24.17 9.85 5.62
CA ILE A 37 24.48 8.43 5.61
C ILE A 37 25.07 7.99 6.94
N ARG A 38 24.88 6.71 7.25
CA ARG A 38 25.50 6.04 8.38
C ARG A 38 26.67 5.21 7.88
N LEU A 39 27.83 5.44 8.47
CA LEU A 39 29.07 4.70 8.25
C LEU A 39 29.22 3.70 9.40
N GLU A 40 29.27 2.42 9.09
CA GLU A 40 29.51 1.33 10.04
C GLU A 40 30.92 0.78 9.79
N GLU A 41 31.80 0.81 10.79
CA GLU A 41 33.16 0.29 10.62
C GLU A 41 33.15 -1.25 10.51
N ILE A 42 33.77 -1.83 9.49
CA ILE A 42 33.70 -3.27 9.22
C ILE A 42 34.40 -4.12 10.30
N ASN A 43 35.43 -3.57 10.95
CA ASN A 43 36.22 -4.26 11.97
C ASN A 43 35.98 -3.72 13.39
N GLY A 44 34.96 -2.87 13.56
CA GLY A 44 34.60 -2.21 14.82
C GLY A 44 33.10 -2.31 15.10
N GLU A 45 32.67 -1.76 16.24
CA GLU A 45 31.24 -1.60 16.57
C GLU A 45 30.80 -0.12 16.48
N ASP A 46 31.68 0.75 15.97
CA ASP A 46 31.46 2.19 15.94
C ASP A 46 30.65 2.61 14.71
N PHE A 47 29.72 3.54 14.94
CA PHE A 47 28.87 4.13 13.92
C PHE A 47 29.12 5.63 13.81
N PHE A 48 29.37 6.09 12.60
CA PHE A 48 29.61 7.50 12.31
C PHE A 48 28.53 8.04 11.38
N LYS A 49 28.26 9.34 11.48
CA LYS A 49 27.41 10.06 10.54
C LYS A 49 28.27 10.73 9.49
N GLY A 50 27.90 10.58 8.23
CA GLY A 50 28.51 11.26 7.10
C GLY A 50 27.45 11.95 6.25
N GLN A 51 27.87 12.92 5.45
CA GLN A 51 27.04 13.49 4.40
C GLN A 51 27.78 13.38 3.07
N ILE A 52 27.12 12.92 2.01
CA ILE A 52 27.75 12.82 0.70
C ILE A 52 27.86 14.21 0.06
N GLU A 53 29.05 14.54 -0.42
CA GLU A 53 29.36 15.82 -1.07
C GLU A 53 29.75 15.64 -2.54
N LEU A 54 30.36 14.52 -2.90
CA LEU A 54 30.64 14.14 -4.29
C LEU A 54 30.48 12.63 -4.49
N ILE A 55 29.99 12.25 -5.66
CA ILE A 55 29.83 10.86 -6.08
C ILE A 55 30.49 10.69 -7.44
N SER A 56 31.19 9.57 -7.63
CA SER A 56 31.64 9.08 -8.93
C SER A 56 31.39 7.57 -9.01
N PRO A 57 31.54 6.93 -10.19
CA PRO A 57 31.35 5.50 -10.31
C PRO A 57 32.24 4.63 -9.39
N ILE A 58 33.36 5.17 -8.88
CA ILE A 58 34.38 4.41 -8.15
C ILE A 58 34.81 5.06 -6.83
N GLY A 59 34.21 6.19 -6.43
CA GLY A 59 34.63 6.93 -5.24
C GLY A 59 33.58 7.90 -4.71
N LEU A 60 33.63 8.17 -3.41
CA LEU A 60 32.73 9.07 -2.67
C LEU A 60 33.51 10.11 -1.86
N ALA A 61 33.09 11.37 -1.90
CA ALA A 61 33.59 12.39 -0.98
C ALA A 61 32.54 12.64 0.09
N LEU A 62 32.91 12.46 1.35
CA LEU A 62 32.00 12.59 2.48
C LEU A 62 32.43 13.73 3.39
N LYS A 63 31.44 14.48 3.87
CA LYS A 63 31.57 15.27 5.08
C LYS A 63 31.50 14.34 6.30
N SER A 64 32.65 13.88 6.77
CA SER A 64 32.81 12.94 7.90
C SER A 64 34.10 13.25 8.67
N ASN A 65 34.22 12.70 9.88
CA ASN A 65 35.45 12.77 10.68
C ASN A 65 35.74 11.39 11.24
N VAL A 66 36.16 10.50 10.36
CA VAL A 66 36.42 9.08 10.66
C VAL A 66 37.89 8.74 10.44
N ASP A 67 38.37 7.75 11.18
CA ASP A 67 39.75 7.29 11.10
C ASP A 67 39.95 6.38 9.87
N PRO A 68 41.21 6.10 9.47
CA PRO A 68 41.46 5.20 8.36
C PRO A 68 40.95 3.78 8.61
N GLY A 69 40.00 3.35 7.80
CA GLY A 69 39.37 2.03 7.88
C GLY A 69 38.44 1.79 6.69
N GLU A 70 37.81 0.62 6.69
CA GLU A 70 36.75 0.26 5.76
C GLU A 70 35.40 0.42 6.45
N TYR A 71 34.47 1.04 5.74
CA TYR A 71 33.16 1.39 6.25
C TYR A 71 32.08 0.85 5.33
N LYS A 72 31.05 0.28 5.93
CA LYS A 72 29.82 -0.09 5.26
C LYS A 72 28.86 1.10 5.29
N VAL A 73 28.25 1.39 4.14
CA VAL A 73 27.30 2.49 3.96
C VAL A 73 26.08 1.98 3.22
N LYS A 74 24.88 2.24 3.75
CA LYS A 74 23.63 1.97 3.06
C LYS A 74 23.08 3.28 2.46
N LEU A 75 22.85 3.30 1.15
CA LEU A 75 22.38 4.49 0.42
C LEU A 75 20.89 4.45 0.09
N LEU A 76 20.40 3.28 -0.32
CA LEU A 76 18.99 3.00 -0.65
C LEU A 76 18.60 1.65 -0.05
N ASP A 77 17.32 1.28 -0.11
CA ASP A 77 16.82 0.04 0.51
C ASP A 77 17.53 -1.23 0.00
N ASP A 78 17.95 -1.23 -1.27
CA ASP A 78 18.65 -2.32 -1.95
C ASP A 78 20.12 -2.03 -2.33
N LEU A 79 20.68 -0.86 -1.96
CA LEU A 79 22.04 -0.44 -2.34
C LEU A 79 22.95 -0.24 -1.11
N GLU A 80 23.91 -1.13 -0.96
CA GLU A 80 24.95 -1.08 0.07
C GLU A 80 26.34 -0.95 -0.55
N LEU A 81 27.20 -0.16 0.07
CA LEU A 81 28.57 0.08 -0.35
C LEU A 81 29.54 -0.28 0.76
N VAL A 82 30.68 -0.85 0.38
CA VAL A 82 31.88 -0.92 1.22
C VAL A 82 32.87 0.08 0.66
N ILE A 83 33.28 1.03 1.49
CA ILE A 83 34.16 2.13 1.11
C ILE A 83 35.38 2.19 2.03
N SER A 84 36.53 2.56 1.48
CA SER A 84 37.76 2.72 2.26
C SER A 84 38.26 4.15 2.25
N LEU A 85 38.64 4.67 3.42
CA LEU A 85 39.19 6.01 3.52
C LEU A 85 40.55 6.10 2.81
N VAL A 86 40.67 7.04 1.89
CA VAL A 86 41.94 7.34 1.21
C VAL A 86 42.80 8.20 2.15
N LYS A 87 43.81 7.58 2.78
CA LYS A 87 44.68 8.17 3.84
C LYS A 87 45.34 9.53 3.51
N SER A 88 45.26 9.99 2.26
CA SER A 88 45.94 11.16 1.74
C SER A 88 45.07 12.16 0.97
N ASN A 89 43.77 11.89 0.79
CA ASN A 89 42.85 12.72 0.01
C ASN A 89 41.78 13.36 0.91
N GLY A 90 41.94 14.66 1.15
CA GLY A 90 41.01 15.44 1.99
C GLY A 90 41.51 15.71 3.40
N LYS A 91 40.79 16.57 4.11
CA LYS A 91 41.02 16.93 5.52
C LYS A 91 39.66 16.94 6.21
N PRO A 92 39.51 16.38 7.42
CA PRO A 92 38.25 16.49 8.15
C PRO A 92 37.76 17.95 8.21
N PRO A 93 36.46 18.20 7.95
CA PRO A 93 35.41 17.21 7.81
C PRO A 93 35.24 16.65 6.39
N TYR A 94 36.03 17.02 5.38
CA TYR A 94 35.84 16.54 3.99
C TYR A 94 36.88 15.48 3.63
N GLN A 95 36.45 14.23 3.55
CA GLN A 95 37.28 13.04 3.38
C GLN A 95 36.90 12.27 2.12
N GLY A 96 37.88 11.82 1.35
CA GLY A 96 37.69 11.00 0.15
C GLY A 96 37.74 9.51 0.44
N PHE A 97 36.87 8.74 -0.20
CA PHE A 97 36.73 7.30 -0.05
C PHE A 97 36.70 6.62 -1.42
N ASP A 98 37.35 5.48 -1.53
CA ASP A 98 37.25 4.59 -2.69
C ASP A 98 36.14 3.57 -2.46
N ILE A 99 35.37 3.26 -3.49
CA ILE A 99 34.37 2.20 -3.45
C ILE A 99 35.08 0.87 -3.69
N ILE A 100 35.06 -0.01 -2.69
CA ILE A 100 35.64 -1.36 -2.76
C ILE A 100 34.61 -2.32 -3.37
N SER A 101 33.42 -2.35 -2.78
CA SER A 101 32.33 -3.23 -3.20
C SER A 101 30.99 -2.52 -3.15
N VAL A 102 30.12 -2.88 -4.08
CA VAL A 102 28.73 -2.43 -4.24
C VAL A 102 27.86 -3.67 -4.22
N PHE A 103 26.94 -3.74 -3.28
CA PHE A 103 25.98 -4.82 -3.15
C PHE A 103 24.59 -4.33 -3.54
N ARG A 104 24.02 -4.95 -4.58
CA ARG A 104 22.65 -4.66 -5.04
C ARG A 104 21.87 -5.94 -5.29
N GLY A 105 20.75 -6.12 -4.60
CA GLY A 105 19.89 -7.30 -4.76
C GLY A 105 20.65 -8.64 -4.63
N GLY A 106 21.69 -8.67 -3.78
CA GLY A 106 22.55 -9.86 -3.58
C GLY A 106 23.68 -10.06 -4.60
N LYS A 107 23.90 -9.12 -5.54
CA LYS A 107 25.04 -9.14 -6.48
C LYS A 107 26.12 -8.15 -6.05
N GLU A 108 27.38 -8.56 -6.11
CA GLU A 108 28.56 -7.74 -5.80
C GLU A 108 29.20 -7.17 -7.07
N SER A 109 29.61 -5.90 -7.03
CA SER A 109 30.33 -5.18 -8.08
C SER A 109 31.38 -4.25 -7.48
N ASN A 110 32.46 -3.95 -8.19
CA ASN A 110 33.52 -3.06 -7.69
C ASN A 110 33.31 -1.58 -8.07
N ARG A 111 32.14 -1.25 -8.63
CA ARG A 111 31.78 0.11 -9.07
C ARG A 111 30.26 0.29 -9.11
N LEU A 112 29.80 1.53 -8.95
CA LEU A 112 28.41 1.89 -9.23
C LEU A 112 28.13 1.71 -10.72
N ASN A 113 26.99 1.09 -11.04
CA ASN A 113 26.57 0.97 -12.42
C ASN A 113 26.03 2.33 -12.93
N LYS A 114 25.84 2.46 -14.25
CA LYS A 114 25.41 3.71 -14.87
C LYS A 114 24.04 4.18 -14.35
N GLU A 115 23.14 3.25 -14.03
CA GLU A 115 21.79 3.54 -13.55
C GLU A 115 21.80 3.99 -12.08
N ASP A 116 22.61 3.36 -11.21
CA ASP A 116 22.80 3.79 -9.83
C ASP A 116 23.43 5.18 -9.78
N PHE A 117 24.41 5.43 -10.64
CA PHE A 117 25.05 6.73 -10.77
C PHE A 117 24.05 7.80 -11.23
N GLU A 118 23.23 7.49 -12.25
CA GLU A 118 22.19 8.39 -12.76
C GLU A 118 21.07 8.64 -11.73
N ILE A 119 20.64 7.64 -10.96
CA ILE A 119 19.64 7.80 -9.88
C ILE A 119 20.18 8.70 -8.76
N LEU A 120 21.47 8.55 -8.43
CA LEU A 120 22.11 9.34 -7.39
C LEU A 120 22.48 10.76 -7.88
N SER A 121 22.45 11.02 -9.20
CA SER A 121 22.94 12.27 -9.81
C SER A 121 21.94 13.07 -10.65
N GLN A 122 20.87 12.47 -11.18
CA GLN A 122 19.87 13.15 -12.01
C GLN A 122 18.78 13.83 -11.19
N SER A 123 18.30 14.97 -11.71
CA SER A 123 17.22 15.74 -11.12
C SER A 123 15.96 15.73 -11.98
N SER A 124 14.79 15.92 -11.34
CA SER A 124 13.52 16.17 -12.03
C SER A 124 13.59 17.39 -12.97
N GLU A 125 14.52 18.33 -12.75
CA GLU A 125 14.75 19.48 -13.63
C GLU A 125 15.48 19.10 -14.92
N ASP A 126 16.37 18.10 -14.90
CA ASP A 126 17.09 17.64 -16.10
C ASP A 126 16.15 16.89 -17.05
N ILE A 127 15.18 16.15 -16.52
CA ILE A 127 14.10 15.50 -17.29
C ILE A 127 13.15 16.55 -17.88
N ILE A 128 12.77 17.58 -17.11
CA ILE A 128 11.98 18.71 -17.62
C ILE A 128 12.76 19.48 -18.70
N ASP A 129 14.07 19.66 -18.53
CA ASP A 129 14.93 20.34 -19.50
C ASP A 129 15.08 19.53 -20.80
N GLN A 130 15.16 18.20 -20.72
CA GLN A 130 15.12 17.30 -21.89
C GLN A 130 13.74 17.26 -22.56
N LEU A 131 12.64 17.24 -21.79
CA LEU A 131 11.27 17.28 -22.31
C LEU A 131 10.95 18.59 -23.04
N THR A 132 11.58 19.70 -22.60
CA THR A 132 11.37 21.05 -23.14
C THR A 132 12.49 21.50 -24.09
N GLU A 133 13.46 20.64 -24.40
CA GLU A 133 14.70 21.03 -25.08
C GLU A 133 14.44 21.59 -26.48
N ASP A 134 13.49 20.97 -27.20
CA ASP A 134 13.08 21.29 -28.57
C ASP A 134 11.99 22.39 -28.67
N LEU A 135 11.55 22.95 -27.54
CA LEU A 135 10.52 24.00 -27.55
C LEU A 135 11.08 25.37 -27.98
N PRO A 136 10.30 26.19 -28.72
CA PRO A 136 10.68 27.56 -29.04
C PRO A 136 11.03 28.36 -27.79
N SER A 137 12.09 29.17 -27.85
CA SER A 137 12.67 29.89 -26.70
C SER A 137 11.69 30.80 -25.96
N THR A 138 10.64 31.27 -26.65
CA THR A 138 9.55 32.08 -26.09
C THR A 138 8.59 31.31 -25.18
N THR A 139 8.44 30.00 -25.39
CA THR A 139 7.49 29.14 -24.66
C THR A 139 8.21 28.25 -23.64
N LYS A 140 9.48 27.93 -23.90
CA LYS A 140 10.35 27.07 -23.08
C LYS A 140 10.39 27.50 -21.61
N ASN A 141 10.57 28.79 -21.33
CA ASN A 141 10.66 29.29 -19.96
C ASN A 141 9.29 29.31 -19.25
N ILE A 142 8.20 29.59 -19.95
CA ILE A 142 6.84 29.65 -19.37
C ILE A 142 6.37 28.25 -18.98
N ILE A 143 6.59 27.27 -19.84
CA ILE A 143 6.20 25.88 -19.58
C ILE A 143 7.10 25.24 -18.53
N ARG A 144 8.40 25.57 -18.51
CA ARG A 144 9.32 25.17 -17.46
C ARG A 144 8.87 25.66 -16.08
N GLU A 145 8.53 26.93 -15.94
CA GLU A 145 8.05 27.48 -14.66
C GLU A 145 6.71 26.88 -14.24
N ARG A 146 5.78 26.66 -15.17
CA ARG A 146 4.47 26.06 -14.89
C ARG A 146 4.56 24.58 -14.50
N LEU A 147 5.44 23.83 -15.17
CA LEU A 147 5.77 22.45 -14.81
C LEU A 147 6.38 22.36 -13.41
N LYS A 148 7.30 23.27 -13.09
CA LYS A 148 7.90 23.36 -11.75
C LYS A 148 6.85 23.63 -10.68
N GLU A 149 5.92 24.57 -10.93
CA GLU A 149 4.82 24.87 -10.02
C GLU A 149 3.82 23.70 -9.84
N GLU A 150 3.53 22.92 -10.89
CA GLU A 150 2.65 21.74 -10.81
C GLU A 150 3.32 20.53 -10.14
N VAL A 151 4.63 20.37 -10.35
CA VAL A 151 5.47 19.33 -9.72
C VAL A 151 5.68 19.61 -8.23
N GLU A 152 5.88 20.86 -7.82
CA GLU A 152 5.94 21.25 -6.39
C GLU A 152 4.60 21.07 -5.66
N LYS A 153 3.47 21.16 -6.37
CA LYS A 153 2.12 21.06 -5.78
C LYS A 153 1.57 19.64 -5.67
N SER A 154 2.20 18.65 -6.31
CA SER A 154 1.65 17.31 -6.47
C SER A 154 2.64 16.24 -6.02
N LYS A 155 2.13 15.08 -5.58
CA LYS A 155 2.88 13.83 -5.32
C LYS A 155 3.63 13.28 -6.57
N LEU A 156 3.76 14.08 -7.62
CA LEU A 156 4.42 13.78 -8.89
C LEU A 156 5.94 13.62 -8.73
N LEU A 157 6.57 14.31 -7.76
CA LEU A 157 8.01 14.21 -7.53
C LEU A 157 8.45 12.77 -7.22
N ASP A 158 7.71 12.06 -6.38
CA ASP A 158 7.98 10.65 -6.04
C ASP A 158 7.69 9.73 -7.24
N ALA A 159 6.68 10.06 -8.07
CA ALA A 159 6.33 9.33 -9.29
C ALA A 159 7.35 9.51 -10.43
N PHE A 160 8.04 10.65 -10.52
CA PHE A 160 9.12 10.88 -11.49
C PHE A 160 10.44 10.18 -11.12
N GLU A 161 10.69 9.94 -9.83
CA GLU A 161 11.88 9.20 -9.35
C GLU A 161 11.72 7.66 -9.55
N VAL A 162 10.49 7.16 -9.73
CA VAL A 162 10.17 5.70 -9.76
C VAL A 162 9.48 5.24 -11.06
N GLY A 163 8.79 6.13 -11.78
CA GLY A 163 7.98 5.81 -12.96
C GLY A 163 8.68 5.97 -14.31
N ASP A 164 8.20 5.25 -15.31
CA ASP A 164 8.63 5.37 -16.70
C ASP A 164 8.07 6.64 -17.35
N VAL A 165 8.98 7.49 -17.83
CA VAL A 165 8.65 8.76 -18.45
C VAL A 165 8.58 8.59 -19.96
N LEU A 166 7.46 8.97 -20.56
CA LEU A 166 7.24 8.95 -22.00
C LEU A 166 7.02 10.37 -22.52
N LYS A 167 7.65 10.68 -23.64
CA LYS A 167 7.43 11.89 -24.42
C LYS A 167 6.39 11.59 -25.51
N TYR A 168 5.30 12.33 -25.51
CA TYR A 168 4.33 12.31 -26.60
C TYR A 168 4.63 13.44 -27.59
N GLU A 169 4.74 13.10 -28.88
CA GLU A 169 4.81 14.08 -29.96
C GLU A 169 4.02 13.60 -31.19
N ARG A 170 3.01 14.39 -31.59
CA ARG A 170 2.26 14.21 -32.84
C ARG A 170 1.73 12.76 -33.04
N GLY A 171 1.15 12.17 -32.01
CA GLY A 171 0.57 10.82 -32.06
C GLY A 171 1.58 9.69 -31.89
N ARG A 172 2.79 9.99 -31.45
CA ARG A 172 3.82 8.98 -31.15
C ARG A 172 4.33 9.15 -29.73
N LEU A 173 4.58 8.02 -29.08
CA LEU A 173 5.21 7.97 -27.78
C LEU A 173 6.68 7.57 -27.94
N LYS A 174 7.55 8.26 -27.20
CA LYS A 174 8.96 7.93 -27.09
C LYS A 174 9.29 7.77 -25.63
N SER A 175 9.65 6.56 -25.23
CA SER A 175 10.15 6.34 -23.87
C SER A 175 11.44 7.12 -23.67
N LEU A 176 11.51 7.87 -22.58
CA LEU A 176 12.72 8.51 -22.08
C LEU A 176 13.39 7.64 -21.01
N SER A 177 12.63 6.73 -20.40
CA SER A 177 13.10 5.68 -19.48
C SER A 177 13.42 4.37 -20.23
N LYS A 178 14.30 3.53 -19.66
CA LYS A 178 14.71 2.25 -20.28
C LYS A 178 13.77 1.07 -20.02
N ASN A 179 12.81 1.16 -19.09
CA ASN A 179 11.97 0.01 -18.80
C ASN A 179 10.89 -0.16 -19.87
N GLU A 180 10.53 -1.42 -20.14
CA GLU A 180 9.44 -1.76 -21.04
C GLU A 180 8.11 -1.71 -20.29
N ILE A 181 7.19 -0.88 -20.80
CA ILE A 181 5.81 -0.78 -20.31
C ILE A 181 4.99 -1.86 -21.04
N SER A 182 4.28 -2.70 -20.28
CA SER A 182 3.47 -3.80 -20.84
C SER A 182 2.11 -3.37 -21.40
N LEU A 183 1.77 -2.08 -21.33
CA LEU A 183 0.52 -1.53 -21.85
C LEU A 183 0.58 -1.31 -23.38
N PRO A 184 -0.53 -1.52 -24.11
CA PRO A 184 -0.60 -1.23 -25.54
C PRO A 184 -0.33 0.25 -25.86
N GLU A 185 0.52 0.51 -26.86
CA GLU A 185 0.84 1.89 -27.28
C GLU A 185 -0.41 2.65 -27.73
N GLU A 186 -1.38 1.97 -28.37
CA GLU A 186 -2.65 2.57 -28.81
C GLU A 186 -3.43 3.19 -27.65
N TYR A 187 -3.49 2.50 -26.51
CA TYR A 187 -4.17 2.99 -25.31
C TYR A 187 -3.45 4.20 -24.71
N LEU A 188 -2.12 4.15 -24.63
CA LEU A 188 -1.31 5.25 -24.09
C LEU A 188 -1.42 6.52 -24.96
N VAL A 189 -1.47 6.35 -26.29
CA VAL A 189 -1.71 7.44 -27.24
C VAL A 189 -3.11 8.02 -27.07
N GLU A 190 -4.13 7.18 -26.95
CA GLU A 190 -5.51 7.62 -26.71
C GLU A 190 -5.65 8.39 -25.38
N PHE A 191 -5.00 7.91 -24.32
CA PHE A 191 -4.99 8.57 -23.01
C PHE A 191 -4.38 9.97 -23.09
N MET A 192 -3.26 10.12 -23.80
CA MET A 192 -2.64 11.43 -24.07
C MET A 192 -3.52 12.32 -24.95
N ASP A 193 -4.10 11.79 -26.02
CA ASP A 193 -5.02 12.53 -26.89
C ASP A 193 -6.22 13.07 -26.10
N ASN A 194 -6.75 12.27 -25.18
CA ASN A 194 -7.81 12.67 -24.26
C ASN A 194 -7.36 13.77 -23.29
N ALA A 195 -6.11 13.78 -22.84
CA ALA A 195 -5.56 14.88 -22.04
C ALA A 195 -5.39 16.17 -22.86
N PHE A 196 -5.00 16.07 -24.14
CA PHE A 196 -4.89 17.22 -25.05
C PHE A 196 -6.23 17.82 -25.44
N ARG A 197 -7.27 17.01 -25.67
CA ARG A 197 -8.62 17.50 -26.00
C ARG A 197 -9.14 18.45 -24.92
N ASP A 198 -8.92 18.09 -23.66
CA ASP A 198 -9.38 18.86 -22.51
C ASP A 198 -8.35 19.90 -22.03
N ASN A 199 -7.12 19.84 -22.57
CA ASN A 199 -5.95 20.62 -22.18
C ASN A 199 -5.75 20.64 -20.64
N GLN A 200 -5.86 19.47 -20.02
CA GLN A 200 -5.76 19.27 -18.58
C GLN A 200 -4.95 18.03 -18.24
N TYR A 201 -4.37 18.04 -17.05
CA TYR A 201 -3.77 16.87 -16.44
C TYR A 201 -4.82 15.75 -16.28
N LYS A 202 -4.42 14.51 -16.60
CA LYS A 202 -5.24 13.32 -16.38
C LYS A 202 -4.45 12.25 -15.64
N ARG A 203 -5.15 11.49 -14.80
CA ARG A 203 -4.61 10.33 -14.09
C ARG A 203 -5.53 9.14 -14.36
N ASP A 204 -4.94 7.97 -14.57
CA ASP A 204 -5.68 6.72 -14.67
C ASP A 204 -4.89 5.58 -14.03
N THR A 205 -5.57 4.58 -13.49
CA THR A 205 -4.94 3.38 -12.94
C THR A 205 -5.42 2.19 -13.75
N ILE A 206 -4.51 1.53 -14.45
CA ILE A 206 -4.83 0.47 -15.40
C ILE A 206 -4.01 -0.79 -15.11
N VAL A 207 -4.64 -1.95 -15.31
CA VAL A 207 -3.97 -3.24 -15.29
C VAL A 207 -3.73 -3.69 -16.71
N ASP A 208 -2.56 -4.28 -16.99
CA ASP A 208 -2.24 -4.80 -18.31
C ASP A 208 -3.17 -5.95 -18.75
N GLU A 209 -3.15 -6.29 -20.03
CA GLU A 209 -4.06 -7.29 -20.61
C GLU A 209 -3.96 -8.67 -19.96
N LYS A 210 -2.80 -8.98 -19.35
CA LYS A 210 -2.54 -10.24 -18.67
C LYS A 210 -2.99 -10.24 -17.21
N GLY A 211 -3.32 -9.07 -16.64
CA GLY A 211 -3.63 -8.94 -15.23
C GLY A 211 -2.41 -9.02 -14.31
N GLU A 212 -1.19 -8.98 -14.88
CA GLU A 212 0.06 -9.25 -14.16
C GLU A 212 0.66 -7.98 -13.57
N LYS A 213 0.49 -6.85 -14.28
CA LYS A 213 1.03 -5.55 -13.87
C LYS A 213 -0.05 -4.48 -13.78
N ALA A 214 0.03 -3.66 -12.76
CA ALA A 214 -0.80 -2.48 -12.57
C ALA A 214 0.06 -1.21 -12.68
N TYR A 215 -0.41 -0.25 -13.47
CA TYR A 215 0.25 1.03 -13.69
C TYR A 215 -0.64 2.19 -13.23
N ASP A 216 -0.03 3.16 -12.54
CA ASP A 216 -0.60 4.47 -12.28
C ASP A 216 -0.06 5.46 -13.33
N LEU A 217 -0.93 5.87 -14.25
CA LEU A 217 -0.61 6.71 -15.40
C LEU A 217 -0.94 8.17 -15.10
N HIS A 218 -0.04 9.06 -15.50
CA HIS A 218 -0.16 10.49 -15.36
C HIS A 218 0.12 11.15 -16.71
N ALA A 219 -0.86 11.81 -17.30
CA ALA A 219 -0.74 12.53 -18.58
C ALA A 219 -0.70 14.03 -18.36
N LEU A 220 0.28 14.70 -18.98
CA LEU A 220 0.54 16.12 -18.85
C LEU A 220 0.74 16.77 -20.23
N PRO A 221 -0.23 17.54 -20.74
CA PRO A 221 -0.08 18.26 -22.01
C PRO A 221 0.87 19.47 -21.84
N LEU A 222 1.95 19.53 -22.63
CA LEU A 222 3.03 20.53 -22.53
C LEU A 222 3.10 21.49 -23.73
N GLY A 223 2.13 21.47 -24.64
CA GLY A 223 2.14 22.29 -25.85
C GLY A 223 1.21 21.78 -26.95
N TYR A 224 1.29 22.38 -28.15
CA TYR A 224 0.50 21.93 -29.29
C TYR A 224 0.97 20.55 -29.78
N LYS A 225 0.22 19.50 -29.45
CA LYS A 225 0.52 18.09 -29.78
C LYS A 225 1.87 17.59 -29.23
N SER A 226 2.32 18.14 -28.11
CA SER A 226 3.52 17.72 -27.38
C SER A 226 3.24 17.69 -25.88
N GLY A 227 3.63 16.61 -25.19
CA GLY A 227 3.28 16.37 -23.79
C GLY A 227 4.12 15.28 -23.15
N GLY A 228 4.07 15.21 -21.84
CA GLY A 228 4.72 14.18 -21.04
C GLY A 228 3.70 13.21 -20.47
N MET A 229 4.10 11.96 -20.30
CA MET A 229 3.35 10.95 -19.57
C MET A 229 4.30 10.24 -18.61
N ILE A 230 3.80 9.88 -17.44
CA ILE A 230 4.51 9.05 -16.45
C ILE A 230 3.68 7.81 -16.23
N ALA A 231 4.31 6.64 -16.22
CA ALA A 231 3.70 5.38 -15.86
C ALA A 231 4.44 4.79 -14.67
N VAL A 232 3.78 4.66 -13.52
CA VAL A 232 4.37 4.06 -12.32
C VAL A 232 3.89 2.63 -12.18
N ASP A 233 4.80 1.65 -12.15
CA ASP A 233 4.45 0.26 -11.84
C ASP A 233 4.10 0.16 -10.34
N VAL A 234 2.81 0.01 -10.04
CA VAL A 234 2.27 -0.07 -8.68
C VAL A 234 1.89 -1.51 -8.28
N THR A 235 2.32 -2.48 -9.08
CA THR A 235 1.97 -3.90 -8.91
C THR A 235 2.31 -4.42 -7.52
N ASP A 236 3.55 -4.19 -7.07
CA ASP A 236 4.04 -4.69 -5.80
C ASP A 236 3.37 -3.97 -4.61
N VAL A 237 3.06 -2.68 -4.77
CA VAL A 237 2.33 -1.91 -3.76
C VAL A 237 0.92 -2.47 -3.58
N ILE A 238 0.19 -2.68 -4.68
CA ILE A 238 -1.17 -3.24 -4.65
C ILE A 238 -1.16 -4.67 -4.08
N LYS A 239 -0.18 -5.50 -4.48
CA LYS A 239 -0.01 -6.86 -3.94
C LYS A 239 0.27 -6.82 -2.44
N ALA A 240 1.21 -6.00 -2.00
CA ALA A 240 1.57 -5.88 -0.59
C ALA A 240 0.41 -5.34 0.26
N GLU A 241 -0.36 -4.37 -0.23
CA GLU A 241 -1.58 -3.88 0.43
C GLU A 241 -2.63 -4.98 0.57
N LYS A 242 -2.85 -5.78 -0.48
CA LYS A 242 -3.77 -6.91 -0.45
C LYS A 242 -3.31 -7.98 0.54
N GLU A 243 -2.05 -8.37 0.51
CA GLU A 243 -1.47 -9.35 1.45
C GLU A 243 -1.52 -8.85 2.91
N ASN A 244 -1.25 -7.56 3.15
CA ASN A 244 -1.38 -6.96 4.47
C ASN A 244 -2.83 -7.04 4.96
N ARG A 245 -3.81 -6.73 4.10
CA ARG A 245 -5.23 -6.81 4.44
C ARG A 245 -5.69 -8.23 4.72
N GLU A 246 -5.22 -9.21 3.93
CA GLU A 246 -5.49 -10.63 4.17
C GLU A 246 -4.88 -11.10 5.50
N ARG A 247 -3.63 -10.71 5.80
CA ARG A 247 -2.99 -10.96 7.10
C ARG A 247 -3.76 -10.34 8.26
N GLU A 248 -4.19 -9.09 8.12
CA GLU A 248 -4.98 -8.40 9.13
C GLU A 248 -6.31 -9.14 9.41
N LEU A 249 -7.05 -9.51 8.36
CA LEU A 249 -8.28 -10.30 8.50
C LEU A 249 -8.03 -11.67 9.14
N GLN A 250 -6.90 -12.31 8.84
CA GLN A 250 -6.54 -13.58 9.47
C GLN A 250 -6.27 -13.40 10.97
N ILE A 251 -5.54 -12.36 11.36
CA ILE A 251 -5.32 -12.04 12.78
C ILE A 251 -6.66 -11.80 13.48
N TYR A 252 -7.59 -11.06 12.86
CA TYR A 252 -8.93 -10.86 13.44
C TYR A 252 -9.70 -12.17 13.60
N ARG A 253 -9.65 -13.08 12.61
CA ARG A 253 -10.24 -14.41 12.69
C ARG A 253 -9.69 -15.20 13.88
N ASP A 254 -8.37 -15.26 14.01
CA ASP A 254 -7.70 -16.00 15.09
C ASP A 254 -8.06 -15.44 16.48
N VAL A 255 -8.12 -14.10 16.62
CA VAL A 255 -8.51 -13.44 17.87
C VAL A 255 -9.96 -13.76 18.23
N ILE A 256 -10.90 -13.62 17.28
CA ILE A 256 -12.32 -13.89 17.54
C ILE A 256 -12.56 -15.36 17.87
N GLU A 257 -11.88 -16.27 17.18
CA GLU A 257 -11.96 -17.71 17.47
C GLU A 257 -11.48 -18.01 18.90
N ALA A 258 -10.30 -17.51 19.29
CA ALA A 258 -9.72 -17.71 20.62
C ALA A 258 -10.62 -17.15 21.74
N VAL A 259 -11.24 -15.99 21.50
CA VAL A 259 -12.09 -15.30 22.46
C VAL A 259 -13.45 -15.96 22.63
N THR A 260 -14.03 -16.45 21.54
CA THR A 260 -15.37 -17.04 21.55
C THR A 260 -15.36 -18.55 21.74
N GLY A 261 -14.17 -19.16 21.80
CA GLY A 261 -14.00 -20.61 21.89
C GLY A 261 -14.50 -21.33 20.64
N GLY A 262 -14.30 -20.73 19.47
CA GLY A 262 -14.77 -21.25 18.18
C GLY A 262 -16.27 -21.09 17.90
N LYS A 263 -17.01 -20.38 18.76
CA LYS A 263 -18.45 -20.17 18.56
C LYS A 263 -18.79 -19.10 17.53
N LEU A 264 -17.98 -18.04 17.42
CA LEU A 264 -18.15 -17.02 16.38
C LEU A 264 -17.12 -17.24 15.28
N ILE A 265 -17.60 -17.42 14.06
CA ILE A 265 -16.77 -17.74 12.90
C ILE A 265 -16.97 -16.64 11.85
N LEU A 266 -15.90 -15.93 11.50
CA LEU A 266 -15.95 -14.95 10.43
C LEU A 266 -15.77 -15.64 9.08
N ILE A 267 -16.79 -15.58 8.23
CA ILE A 267 -16.79 -16.23 6.92
C ILE A 267 -16.70 -15.21 5.77
N ASN A 268 -16.11 -15.62 4.66
CA ASN A 268 -16.04 -14.84 3.43
C ASN A 268 -17.25 -15.11 2.52
N GLU A 269 -17.33 -14.42 1.38
CA GLU A 269 -18.46 -14.55 0.45
C GLU A 269 -18.59 -15.98 -0.11
N LYS A 270 -17.47 -16.64 -0.44
CA LYS A 270 -17.48 -18.00 -0.99
C LYS A 270 -17.95 -19.02 0.04
N GLU A 271 -17.46 -18.92 1.27
CA GLU A 271 -17.90 -19.75 2.40
C GLU A 271 -19.41 -19.55 2.67
N LEU A 272 -19.91 -18.31 2.56
CA LEU A 272 -21.33 -18.02 2.68
C LEU A 272 -22.16 -18.67 1.55
N GLU A 273 -21.69 -18.60 0.31
CA GLU A 273 -22.35 -19.26 -0.83
C GLU A 273 -22.45 -20.77 -0.61
N GLU A 274 -21.35 -21.41 -0.16
CA GLU A 274 -21.31 -22.84 0.17
C GLU A 274 -22.34 -23.20 1.27
N GLU A 275 -22.49 -22.38 2.31
CA GLU A 275 -23.51 -22.58 3.36
C GLU A 275 -24.95 -22.43 2.83
N LEU A 276 -25.18 -21.46 1.94
CA LEU A 276 -26.49 -21.21 1.34
C LEU A 276 -26.89 -22.31 0.37
N GLU A 277 -25.94 -22.94 -0.34
CA GLU A 277 -26.16 -24.00 -1.31
C GLU A 277 -26.52 -25.37 -0.72
N ARG A 278 -26.23 -25.62 0.58
CA ARG A 278 -26.58 -26.91 1.22
C ARG A 278 -28.05 -27.28 1.00
N GLU A 279 -28.37 -28.55 0.80
CA GLU A 279 -29.77 -28.96 0.65
C GLU A 279 -30.55 -28.81 1.97
N GLY A 280 -31.77 -28.30 1.91
CA GLY A 280 -32.60 -28.13 3.10
C GLY A 280 -33.96 -27.50 2.83
N ASN A 281 -34.89 -27.66 3.76
CA ASN A 281 -36.19 -26.99 3.68
C ASN A 281 -36.02 -25.51 4.00
N ILE A 282 -36.35 -24.62 3.07
CA ILE A 282 -36.13 -23.18 3.20
C ILE A 282 -37.46 -22.45 3.39
N ILE A 283 -37.57 -21.69 4.48
CA ILE A 283 -38.61 -20.68 4.68
C ILE A 283 -37.96 -19.30 4.56
N ARG A 284 -38.26 -18.58 3.48
CA ARG A 284 -37.79 -17.20 3.25
C ARG A 284 -38.87 -16.18 3.62
N ARG A 285 -38.46 -15.11 4.29
CA ARG A 285 -39.32 -13.98 4.64
C ARG A 285 -38.50 -12.70 4.61
N THR A 286 -39.15 -11.59 4.25
CA THR A 286 -38.56 -10.26 4.27
C THR A 286 -38.95 -9.53 5.54
N VAL A 287 -38.08 -8.67 6.04
CA VAL A 287 -38.31 -7.76 7.16
C VAL A 287 -38.21 -6.34 6.65
N GLU A 288 -39.26 -5.55 6.82
CA GLU A 288 -39.29 -4.14 6.39
C GLU A 288 -39.62 -3.20 7.55
N GLU A 289 -40.42 -3.65 8.52
CA GLU A 289 -40.79 -2.82 9.67
C GLU A 289 -40.71 -3.57 11.02
N PRO A 290 -40.58 -2.86 12.16
CA PRO A 290 -40.50 -3.48 13.49
C PRO A 290 -41.66 -4.40 13.85
N LYS A 291 -42.85 -4.21 13.25
CA LYS A 291 -44.02 -5.07 13.47
C LYS A 291 -43.81 -6.49 12.94
N ASP A 292 -42.94 -6.67 11.94
CA ASP A 292 -42.67 -7.98 11.35
C ASP A 292 -41.96 -8.92 12.34
N ILE A 293 -41.22 -8.37 13.31
CA ILE A 293 -40.58 -9.16 14.37
C ILE A 293 -41.61 -10.06 15.07
N GLY A 294 -42.82 -9.54 15.34
CA GLY A 294 -43.89 -10.32 15.97
C GLY A 294 -44.28 -11.54 15.15
N LYS A 295 -44.50 -11.35 13.84
CA LYS A 295 -44.85 -12.43 12.90
C LYS A 295 -43.74 -13.47 12.82
N PHE A 296 -42.48 -13.03 12.79
CA PHE A 296 -41.32 -13.92 12.78
C PHE A 296 -41.21 -14.78 14.02
N ARG A 297 -41.46 -14.21 15.20
CA ARG A 297 -41.47 -14.96 16.46
C ARG A 297 -42.49 -16.10 16.43
N GLU A 298 -43.65 -15.89 15.83
CA GLU A 298 -44.67 -16.95 15.68
C GLU A 298 -44.23 -18.05 14.71
N VAL A 299 -43.67 -17.68 13.56
CA VAL A 299 -43.15 -18.63 12.57
C VAL A 299 -42.03 -19.48 13.16
N ILE A 300 -41.04 -18.86 13.81
CA ILE A 300 -39.91 -19.56 14.42
C ILE A 300 -40.38 -20.50 15.52
N ARG A 301 -41.29 -20.06 16.42
CA ARG A 301 -41.86 -20.96 17.43
C ARG A 301 -42.57 -22.16 16.81
N ALA A 302 -43.30 -21.96 15.72
CA ALA A 302 -43.97 -23.06 15.03
C ALA A 302 -42.97 -24.07 14.43
N VAL A 303 -41.83 -23.59 13.93
CA VAL A 303 -40.73 -24.45 13.46
C VAL A 303 -40.09 -25.18 14.63
N LEU A 304 -39.70 -24.48 15.69
CA LEU A 304 -39.01 -25.06 16.85
C LEU A 304 -39.85 -26.15 17.55
N LYS A 305 -41.17 -25.92 17.68
CA LYS A 305 -42.11 -26.93 18.20
C LYS A 305 -42.14 -28.21 17.37
N LYS A 306 -42.07 -28.09 16.04
CA LYS A 306 -42.03 -29.26 15.15
C LYS A 306 -40.72 -30.03 15.26
N LEU A 307 -39.65 -29.33 15.64
CA LEU A 307 -38.32 -29.90 15.87
C LEU A 307 -38.12 -30.38 17.31
N ASN A 308 -39.16 -30.36 18.16
CA ASN A 308 -39.14 -30.84 19.55
C ASN A 308 -38.15 -30.13 20.49
N PHE A 309 -37.74 -28.90 20.20
CA PHE A 309 -36.98 -28.08 21.17
C PHE A 309 -37.80 -27.86 22.44
N ASN A 310 -37.12 -27.79 23.59
CA ASN A 310 -37.84 -27.51 24.84
C ASN A 310 -38.22 -26.02 24.95
N ASN A 311 -39.20 -25.70 25.81
CA ASN A 311 -39.71 -24.31 25.95
C ASN A 311 -38.63 -23.26 26.28
N GLN A 312 -37.57 -23.66 26.98
CA GLN A 312 -36.47 -22.76 27.34
C GLN A 312 -35.59 -22.49 26.13
N GLU A 313 -35.21 -23.52 25.38
CA GLU A 313 -34.48 -23.39 24.12
C GLU A 313 -35.27 -22.59 23.09
N GLU A 314 -36.57 -22.86 22.96
CA GLU A 314 -37.46 -22.08 22.12
C GLU A 314 -37.38 -20.58 22.42
N SER A 315 -37.45 -20.23 23.71
CA SER A 315 -37.42 -18.85 24.17
C SER A 315 -36.07 -18.20 23.88
N HIS A 316 -34.96 -18.93 24.09
CA HIS A 316 -33.61 -18.43 23.81
C HIS A 316 -33.37 -18.21 22.31
N ILE A 317 -33.71 -19.19 21.46
CA ILE A 317 -33.52 -19.08 20.01
C ILE A 317 -34.36 -17.92 19.46
N VAL A 318 -35.63 -17.80 19.88
CA VAL A 318 -36.51 -16.69 19.46
C VAL A 318 -35.95 -15.33 19.89
N LEU A 319 -35.33 -15.24 21.07
CA LEU A 319 -34.66 -14.01 21.53
C LEU A 319 -33.47 -13.66 20.63
N CYS A 320 -32.59 -14.63 20.35
CA CYS A 320 -31.43 -14.45 19.47
C CYS A 320 -31.83 -13.99 18.06
N VAL A 321 -32.84 -14.62 17.47
CA VAL A 321 -33.32 -14.22 16.14
C VAL A 321 -33.99 -12.85 16.16
N SER A 322 -34.76 -12.53 17.21
CA SER A 322 -35.35 -11.19 17.36
C SER A 322 -34.28 -10.11 17.39
N GLU A 323 -33.15 -10.38 18.04
CA GLU A 323 -32.03 -9.47 18.13
C GLU A 323 -31.31 -9.30 16.79
N ALA A 324 -31.05 -10.39 16.08
CA ALA A 324 -30.48 -10.35 14.73
C ALA A 324 -31.37 -9.54 13.76
N ILE A 325 -32.69 -9.78 13.78
CA ILE A 325 -33.65 -9.02 12.97
C ILE A 325 -33.70 -7.55 13.39
N THR A 326 -33.64 -7.27 14.70
CA THR A 326 -33.62 -5.90 15.23
C THR A 326 -32.38 -5.16 14.76
N ASN A 327 -31.22 -5.83 14.68
CA ASN A 327 -29.99 -5.26 14.14
C ASN A 327 -30.13 -4.94 12.65
N ALA A 328 -30.67 -5.87 11.84
CA ALA A 328 -30.94 -5.62 10.42
C ALA A 328 -31.86 -4.39 10.22
N LEU A 329 -32.95 -4.29 10.98
CA LEU A 329 -33.85 -3.13 10.94
C LEU A 329 -33.18 -1.82 11.34
N LYS A 330 -32.42 -1.82 12.45
CA LYS A 330 -31.78 -0.62 12.97
C LYS A 330 -30.66 -0.09 12.08
N HIS A 331 -29.88 -0.98 11.47
CA HIS A 331 -28.65 -0.62 10.78
C HIS A 331 -28.78 -0.59 9.25
N ALA A 332 -29.77 -1.29 8.68
CA ALA A 332 -29.97 -1.39 7.25
C ALA A 332 -31.41 -1.08 6.80
N GLY A 333 -32.32 -0.77 7.73
CA GLY A 333 -33.73 -0.50 7.42
C GLY A 333 -34.55 -1.75 7.08
N GLY A 334 -33.99 -2.94 7.26
CA GLY A 334 -34.66 -4.20 6.93
C GLY A 334 -33.68 -5.27 6.47
N GLY A 335 -34.23 -6.38 5.97
CA GLY A 335 -33.42 -7.51 5.52
C GLY A 335 -34.25 -8.72 5.14
N GLU A 336 -33.56 -9.84 4.99
CA GLU A 336 -34.13 -11.13 4.66
C GLU A 336 -33.78 -12.15 5.74
N VAL A 337 -34.74 -13.00 6.06
CA VAL A 337 -34.55 -14.09 7.00
C VAL A 337 -34.87 -15.39 6.29
N LEU A 338 -33.94 -16.33 6.37
CA LEU A 338 -34.08 -17.68 5.86
C LEU A 338 -33.97 -18.65 7.03
N ILE A 339 -34.95 -19.53 7.17
CA ILE A 339 -34.88 -20.65 8.10
C ILE A 339 -34.65 -21.89 7.26
N LYS A 340 -33.56 -22.58 7.55
CA LYS A 340 -33.11 -23.76 6.83
C LYS A 340 -32.85 -24.89 7.83
N ILE A 341 -33.29 -26.09 7.49
CA ILE A 341 -32.95 -27.29 8.26
C ILE A 341 -32.04 -28.12 7.36
N VAL A 342 -30.80 -28.34 7.81
CA VAL A 342 -29.78 -29.11 7.10
C VAL A 342 -29.44 -30.29 7.99
N GLU A 343 -29.72 -31.51 7.54
CA GLU A 343 -29.53 -32.74 8.33
C GLU A 343 -30.18 -32.63 9.73
N ASN A 344 -29.36 -32.53 10.78
CA ASN A 344 -29.78 -32.43 12.17
C ASN A 344 -29.48 -31.05 12.78
N GLU A 345 -29.35 -30.02 11.94
CA GLU A 345 -29.05 -28.64 12.33
C GLU A 345 -30.10 -27.66 11.82
N LEU A 346 -30.54 -26.79 12.72
CA LEU A 346 -31.36 -25.63 12.41
C LEU A 346 -30.45 -24.43 12.13
N ASN A 347 -30.54 -23.91 10.90
CA ASN A 347 -29.84 -22.75 10.42
C ASN A 347 -30.80 -21.57 10.24
N ILE A 348 -30.59 -20.49 10.98
CA ILE A 348 -31.37 -19.26 10.83
C ILE A 348 -30.46 -18.17 10.30
N ILE A 349 -30.64 -17.83 9.03
CA ILE A 349 -29.85 -16.84 8.31
C ILE A 349 -30.59 -15.51 8.34
N VAL A 350 -29.94 -14.46 8.82
CA VAL A 350 -30.43 -13.08 8.78
C VAL A 350 -29.46 -12.26 7.95
N LYS A 351 -29.93 -11.75 6.81
CA LYS A 351 -29.17 -10.94 5.87
C LYS A 351 -29.71 -9.53 5.82
N ASP A 352 -28.83 -8.56 5.93
CA ASP A 352 -29.12 -7.16 5.67
C ASP A 352 -28.23 -6.61 4.54
N TYR A 353 -28.60 -5.42 4.06
CA TYR A 353 -27.92 -4.73 2.97
C TYR A 353 -27.40 -3.35 3.44
N GLY A 354 -26.98 -3.27 4.70
CA GLY A 354 -26.44 -2.06 5.31
C GLY A 354 -24.95 -1.85 5.01
N ASN A 355 -24.29 -1.01 5.81
CA ASN A 355 -22.86 -0.68 5.63
C ASN A 355 -21.90 -1.73 6.21
N GLY A 356 -22.40 -2.84 6.76
CA GLY A 356 -21.61 -3.83 7.46
C GLY A 356 -21.24 -3.43 8.90
N ILE A 357 -20.40 -4.25 9.52
CA ILE A 357 -19.84 -4.08 10.87
C ILE A 357 -18.33 -3.86 10.73
N ASP A 358 -17.80 -2.86 11.42
CA ASP A 358 -16.35 -2.64 11.50
C ASP A 358 -15.69 -3.77 12.33
N PHE A 359 -14.68 -4.43 11.77
CA PHE A 359 -13.96 -5.52 12.44
C PHE A 359 -13.29 -5.09 13.74
N SER A 360 -12.93 -3.82 13.89
CA SER A 360 -12.35 -3.29 15.13
C SER A 360 -13.35 -3.23 16.30
N ASP A 361 -14.66 -3.32 16.02
CA ASP A 361 -15.72 -3.29 17.02
C ASP A 361 -16.19 -4.69 17.46
N LEU A 362 -15.90 -5.72 16.68
CA LEU A 362 -16.25 -7.13 16.95
C LEU A 362 -15.60 -7.69 18.24
N PRO A 363 -14.29 -7.52 18.48
CA PRO A 363 -13.67 -7.96 19.73
C PRO A 363 -14.26 -7.26 20.96
N LYS A 364 -14.56 -5.96 20.88
CA LYS A 364 -15.15 -5.20 21.99
C LYS A 364 -16.56 -5.70 22.33
N ALA A 365 -17.35 -6.01 21.31
CA ALA A 365 -18.71 -6.53 21.44
C ALA A 365 -18.76 -7.96 22.01
N THR A 366 -17.71 -8.76 21.83
CA THR A 366 -17.63 -10.16 22.26
C THR A 366 -16.91 -10.36 23.59
N LEU A 367 -15.94 -9.49 23.94
CA LEU A 367 -15.12 -9.61 25.17
C LEU A 367 -15.68 -8.87 26.38
N MET A 368 -16.34 -7.74 26.18
CA MET A 368 -16.66 -6.83 27.28
C MET A 368 -18.07 -7.05 27.78
N LYS A 369 -18.22 -7.96 28.76
CA LYS A 369 -19.50 -8.23 29.45
C LYS A 369 -20.19 -6.99 30.06
N ASP A 370 -19.48 -5.86 30.23
CA ASP A 370 -19.98 -4.69 30.98
C ASP A 370 -19.75 -3.31 30.31
N TYR A 371 -19.45 -3.21 29.01
CA TYR A 371 -19.28 -1.89 28.36
C TYR A 371 -20.61 -1.21 27.99
N SER A 372 -21.30 -0.72 29.03
CA SER A 372 -22.36 0.30 28.91
C SER A 372 -21.74 1.70 28.84
N GLY A 373 -20.93 1.98 27.82
CA GLY A 373 -19.96 3.07 27.93
C GLY A 373 -19.61 3.86 26.68
N SER A 374 -20.49 3.99 25.69
CA SER A 374 -20.40 5.07 24.69
C SER A 374 -21.61 5.08 23.75
N SER A 375 -22.15 6.27 23.50
CA SER A 375 -23.32 6.59 22.68
C SER A 375 -23.11 6.39 21.16
N SER A 376 -22.40 5.33 20.77
CA SER A 376 -22.23 4.88 19.40
C SER A 376 -22.04 3.37 19.42
N PHE A 377 -22.94 2.65 18.75
CA PHE A 377 -22.98 1.18 18.57
C PHE A 377 -23.50 0.34 19.75
N SER A 378 -24.76 -0.13 19.66
CA SER A 378 -25.36 -1.07 20.61
C SER A 378 -25.03 -2.55 20.34
N LEU A 379 -23.84 -2.86 19.82
CA LEU A 379 -23.41 -4.24 19.50
C LEU A 379 -23.36 -5.16 20.73
N GLY A 380 -23.14 -4.61 21.92
CA GLY A 380 -22.67 -5.38 23.09
C GLY A 380 -23.66 -6.39 23.69
N ASN A 381 -24.98 -6.19 23.58
CA ASN A 381 -25.95 -7.12 24.20
C ASN A 381 -26.35 -8.24 23.26
N GLY A 382 -26.49 -7.95 21.97
CA GLY A 382 -27.11 -8.90 21.05
C GLY A 382 -26.22 -10.07 20.66
N PHE A 383 -24.97 -9.80 20.31
CA PHE A 383 -23.97 -10.83 20.05
C PHE A 383 -23.67 -11.68 21.28
N THR A 384 -23.63 -11.07 22.47
CA THR A 384 -23.46 -11.79 23.73
C THR A 384 -24.59 -12.80 23.97
N LEU A 385 -25.85 -12.43 23.69
CA LEU A 385 -26.99 -13.34 23.80
C LEU A 385 -26.91 -14.47 22.78
N MET A 386 -26.56 -14.15 21.52
CA MET A 386 -26.39 -15.15 20.46
C MET A 386 -25.28 -16.14 20.81
N LEU A 387 -24.10 -15.67 21.20
CA LEU A 387 -22.97 -16.52 21.61
C LEU A 387 -23.26 -17.40 22.83
N ARG A 388 -24.17 -16.94 23.71
CA ARG A 388 -24.56 -17.68 24.90
C ARG A 388 -25.51 -18.84 24.60
N PHE A 389 -26.45 -18.67 23.68
CA PHE A 389 -27.56 -19.62 23.50
C PHE A 389 -27.51 -20.43 22.19
N ILE A 390 -26.81 -19.91 21.19
CA ILE A 390 -26.58 -20.57 19.91
C ILE A 390 -25.28 -21.39 19.97
N ASP A 391 -25.21 -22.47 19.19
CA ASP A 391 -24.07 -23.38 19.21
C ASP A 391 -22.92 -22.80 18.37
N ARG A 392 -23.22 -22.37 17.13
CA ARG A 392 -22.29 -21.64 16.26
C ARG A 392 -22.96 -20.42 15.62
N LEU A 393 -22.19 -19.36 15.48
CA LEU A 393 -22.60 -18.09 14.87
C LEU A 393 -21.63 -17.77 13.75
N LEU A 394 -22.05 -17.88 12.49
CA LEU A 394 -21.23 -17.48 11.35
C LEU A 394 -21.60 -16.04 10.98
N LEU A 395 -20.58 -15.23 10.71
CA LEU A 395 -20.73 -13.82 10.38
C LEU A 395 -19.95 -13.49 9.11
N LYS A 396 -20.69 -13.07 8.09
CA LYS A 396 -20.14 -12.37 6.92
C LYS A 396 -20.49 -10.89 7.03
N THR A 397 -19.53 -10.01 6.86
CA THR A 397 -19.81 -8.57 6.87
C THR A 397 -18.85 -7.81 5.97
N ASP A 398 -19.38 -6.89 5.17
CA ASP A 398 -18.63 -5.95 4.35
C ASP A 398 -19.50 -4.72 4.02
N HIS A 399 -19.00 -3.85 3.16
CA HIS A 399 -19.71 -2.66 2.68
C HIS A 399 -21.00 -2.96 1.90
N LYS A 400 -21.31 -4.22 1.58
CA LYS A 400 -22.56 -4.63 0.92
C LYS A 400 -23.63 -5.09 1.91
N GLY A 401 -23.27 -5.29 3.18
CA GLY A 401 -24.19 -5.69 4.23
C GLY A 401 -23.62 -6.74 5.17
N THR A 402 -24.47 -7.17 6.10
CA THR A 402 -24.14 -8.23 7.07
C THR A 402 -25.02 -9.44 6.87
N THR A 403 -24.44 -10.63 6.95
CA THR A 403 -25.17 -11.89 7.02
C THR A 403 -24.73 -12.66 8.27
N LEU A 404 -25.71 -12.99 9.11
CA LEU A 404 -25.56 -13.81 10.30
C LEU A 404 -26.22 -15.16 10.08
N ILE A 405 -25.52 -16.25 10.38
CA ILE A 405 -26.08 -17.61 10.40
C ILE A 405 -26.02 -18.10 11.84
N LEU A 406 -27.18 -18.33 12.42
CA LEU A 406 -27.32 -18.93 13.75
C LEU A 406 -27.54 -20.44 13.56
N GLU A 407 -26.58 -21.23 14.01
CA GLU A 407 -26.63 -22.69 13.92
C GLU A 407 -26.96 -23.31 15.28
N LYS A 408 -27.98 -24.17 15.30
CA LYS A 408 -28.45 -24.87 16.48
C LYS A 408 -28.62 -26.36 16.18
N GLU A 409 -28.00 -27.22 16.97
CA GLU A 409 -28.20 -28.66 16.86
C GLU A 409 -29.62 -29.05 17.29
N ILE A 410 -30.25 -29.93 16.53
CA ILE A 410 -31.57 -30.51 16.84
C ILE A 410 -31.31 -31.76 17.70
N SER A 411 -31.77 -31.77 18.95
CA SER A 411 -31.55 -32.89 19.88
C SER A 411 -32.65 -33.94 19.84
#